data_AF-A0AAV4S4X3-F1
#
_entry.id   AF-A0AAV4S4X3-F1
#
_cell.length_a   1.000
_cell.length_b   1.000
_cell.length_c   1.000
_cell.angle_alpha   90.00
_cell.angle_beta   90.00
_cell.angle_gamma   90.00
#
_symmetry.space_group_name_H-M   'P 1'
#
loop_
_entity.id
_entity.type
_entity.pdbx_description
1 polymer ?
#
loop_
_entity_poly.entity_id
_entity_poly.type
_entity_poly.pdbx_seq_one_letter_code
_entity_poly.pdbx_strand_id
1 'polypeptide(L)' 'MFMRRTKRQVEGTPLECSGEGFFRHPEGLQIFYRCVKQDTGYETHLFSCPANLVFDEEYATCNWPDKAPPCDSRQPF' A
#
# COMPACT_ATOMS: atom_id res chain seq x y z
N MET A 1 -15.68 -17.48 -27.43
CA MET A 1 -14.71 -16.37 -27.44
C MET A 1 -15.25 -15.23 -26.57
N PHE A 2 -15.04 -15.25 -25.25
CA PHE A 2 -15.52 -14.21 -24.34
C PHE A 2 -14.35 -13.28 -23.96
N MET A 3 -14.27 -12.10 -24.59
CA MET A 3 -13.35 -11.05 -24.17
C MET A 3 -13.87 -10.40 -22.88
N ARG A 4 -13.39 -10.83 -21.71
CA ARG A 4 -13.62 -10.09 -20.47
C ARG A 4 -12.57 -8.98 -20.36
N ARG A 5 -13.05 -7.74 -20.43
CA ARG A 5 -12.25 -6.51 -20.32
C ARG A 5 -11.40 -6.52 -19.04
N THR A 6 -10.16 -6.08 -19.23
CA THR A 6 -9.03 -5.93 -18.30
C THR A 6 -9.40 -5.38 -16.92
N LYS A 7 -9.37 -6.22 -15.87
CA LYS A 7 -9.09 -5.72 -14.52
C LYS A 7 -7.60 -5.38 -14.54
N ARG A 8 -7.27 -4.10 -14.47
CA ARG A 8 -5.88 -3.63 -14.35
C ARG A 8 -5.42 -4.03 -12.96
N GLN A 9 -5.06 -5.30 -12.80
CA GLN A 9 -4.54 -5.80 -11.53
C GLN A 9 -3.12 -5.26 -11.41
N VAL A 10 -2.92 -4.42 -10.41
CA VAL A 10 -1.60 -4.20 -9.81
C VAL A 10 -1.30 -5.50 -9.06
N GLU A 11 -1.00 -6.56 -9.80
CA GLU A 11 -0.65 -7.89 -9.30
C GLU A 11 0.77 -8.18 -9.78
N GLY A 12 1.72 -7.99 -8.86
CA GLY A 12 3.12 -8.29 -9.11
C GLY A 12 3.87 -8.58 -7.81
N THR A 13 3.52 -7.87 -6.74
CA THR A 13 4.06 -8.10 -5.39
C THR A 13 3.02 -8.75 -4.49
N PRO A 14 3.29 -9.95 -3.94
CA PRO A 14 2.48 -10.51 -2.86
C PRO A 14 2.48 -9.54 -1.67
N LEU A 15 1.30 -9.09 -1.24
CA LEU A 15 1.13 -8.26 -0.06
C LEU A 15 0.84 -9.16 1.14
N GLU A 16 1.86 -9.37 1.97
CA GLU A 16 1.79 -10.21 3.15
C GLU A 16 1.33 -9.39 4.37
N CYS A 17 0.26 -9.83 5.02
CA CYS A 17 -0.21 -9.23 6.26
C CYS A 17 0.49 -9.84 7.46
N SER A 18 1.35 -9.07 8.14
CA SER A 18 1.94 -9.46 9.43
C SER A 18 0.93 -9.35 10.60
N GLY A 19 -0.16 -8.60 10.39
CA GLY A 19 -1.24 -8.41 11.34
C GLY A 19 -2.38 -7.58 10.74
N GLU A 20 -3.43 -7.32 11.53
CA GLU A 20 -4.44 -6.34 11.16
C GLU A 20 -3.87 -4.92 11.29
N GLY A 21 -4.07 -4.08 10.26
CA GLY A 21 -3.49 -2.74 10.25
C GLY A 21 -3.31 -2.15 8.86
N PHE A 22 -2.53 -1.07 8.80
CA PHE A 22 -2.15 -0.38 7.57
C PHE A 22 -0.65 -0.45 7.38
N PHE A 23 -0.21 -0.73 6.15
CA PHE A 23 1.18 -1.02 5.83
C PHE A 23 1.58 -0.32 4.54
N ARG A 24 2.85 0.10 4.46
CA ARG A 24 3.41 0.71 3.23
C ARG A 24 3.49 -0.31 2.10
N HIS A 25 3.19 0.13 0.88
CA HIS A 25 3.40 -0.69 -0.30
C HIS A 25 4.89 -0.67 -0.72
N PRO A 26 5.49 -1.83 -1.07
CA PRO A 26 6.91 -1.89 -1.42
C PRO A 26 7.25 -1.14 -2.73
N GLU A 27 6.29 -1.06 -3.66
CA GLU A 27 6.52 -0.45 -4.98
C GLU A 27 6.15 1.03 -5.08
N GLY A 28 5.62 1.67 -4.03
CA GLY A 28 5.19 3.07 -4.15
C GLY A 28 4.94 3.77 -2.82
N LEU A 29 5.56 4.94 -2.64
CA LEU A 29 5.49 5.71 -1.37
C LEU A 29 4.11 6.29 -1.10
N GLN A 30 3.33 6.52 -2.16
CA GLN A 30 1.97 7.01 -2.06
C GLN A 30 0.97 5.85 -1.92
N ILE A 31 1.40 4.61 -2.12
CA ILE A 31 0.52 3.44 -2.10
C ILE A 31 0.68 2.76 -0.73
N PHE A 32 -0.44 2.37 -0.16
CA PHE A 32 -0.47 1.59 1.07
C PHE A 32 -1.59 0.56 0.99
N TYR A 33 -1.57 -0.41 1.89
CA TYR A 33 -2.63 -1.40 1.97
C TYR A 33 -3.11 -1.56 3.41
N ARG A 34 -4.40 -1.88 3.55
CA ARG A 34 -5.00 -2.27 4.81
C ARG A 34 -5.20 -3.77 4.82
N CYS A 35 -4.72 -4.43 5.88
CA CYS A 35 -5.04 -5.80 6.19
C CYS A 35 -6.21 -5.83 7.17
N VAL A 36 -7.28 -6.54 6.80
CA VAL A 36 -8.46 -6.76 7.64
C VAL A 36 -8.50 -8.24 8.00
N LYS A 37 -8.62 -8.57 9.29
CA LYS A 37 -8.70 -9.96 9.72
C LYS A 37 -10.05 -10.55 9.31
N GLN A 38 -10.01 -11.70 8.66
CA GLN A 38 -11.16 -12.52 8.28
C GLN A 38 -11.09 -13.87 9.00
N ASP A 39 -12.15 -14.68 8.88
CA ASP A 39 -12.23 -15.99 9.54
C ASP A 39 -11.08 -16.95 9.15
N THR A 40 -10.59 -16.85 7.92
CA THR A 40 -9.58 -17.76 7.37
C THR A 40 -8.25 -17.09 7.00
N GLY A 41 -8.01 -15.84 7.45
CA GLY A 41 -6.77 -15.13 7.13
C GLY A 41 -6.92 -13.61 7.15
N TYR A 42 -6.28 -12.94 6.20
CA TYR A 42 -6.38 -11.49 6.02
C TYR A 42 -6.86 -11.14 4.62
N GLU A 43 -7.71 -10.13 4.54
CA GLU A 43 -8.10 -9.47 3.30
C GLU A 43 -7.28 -8.18 3.14
N THR A 44 -6.68 -7.98 1.96
CA THR A 44 -5.90 -6.79 1.64
C THR A 44 -6.70 -5.81 0.79
N HIS A 45 -6.65 -4.54 1.16
CA HIS A 45 -7.25 -3.45 0.39
C HIS A 45 -6.18 -2.42 0.05
N LEU A 46 -5.99 -2.16 -1.24
CA LEU A 46 -5.01 -1.18 -1.73
C LEU A 46 -5.60 0.24 -1.72
N PHE A 47 -4.79 1.21 -1.31
CA PHE A 47 -5.13 2.62 -1.29
C PHE A 47 -3.97 3.46 -1.83
N SER A 48 -4.29 4.67 -2.25
CA SER A 48 -3.30 5.69 -2.62
C SER A 48 -3.56 6.94 -1.80
N CYS A 49 -2.49 7.55 -1.31
CA CYS A 49 -2.52 8.87 -0.73
C CYS A 49 -2.91 9.92 -1.79
N PRO A 50 -3.63 10.98 -1.39
CA PRO A 50 -3.98 12.06 -2.28
C PRO A 50 -2.77 12.97 -2.55
N ALA A 51 -2.79 13.63 -3.71
CA ALA A 51 -1.76 14.58 -4.14
C ALA A 51 -0.35 13.96 -4.10
N ASN A 52 0.64 14.67 -3.53
CA ASN A 52 2.03 14.20 -3.41
C ASN A 52 2.38 13.75 -1.98
N LEU A 53 1.37 13.29 -1.22
CA LEU A 53 1.59 12.78 0.13
C LEU A 53 2.06 11.32 0.08
N VAL A 54 2.80 10.92 1.10
CA VAL A 54 3.29 9.55 1.27
C VAL A 54 2.64 8.91 2.49
N PHE A 55 2.49 7.59 2.47
CA PHE A 55 1.90 6.89 3.60
C PHE A 55 2.91 6.80 4.75
N ASP A 56 2.51 7.31 5.90
CA ASP A 56 3.23 7.29 7.16
C ASP A 56 2.67 6.18 8.05
N GLU A 57 3.39 5.05 8.07
CA GLU A 57 3.01 3.86 8.84
C GLU A 57 3.01 4.07 10.36
N GLU A 58 3.79 5.03 10.89
CA GLU A 58 3.82 5.33 12.34
C GLU A 58 2.48 5.90 12.81
N TYR A 59 1.90 6.78 11.98
CA TYR A 59 0.62 7.45 12.28
C TYR A 59 -0.56 6.88 11.49
N ALA A 60 -0.33 5.84 10.69
CA ALA A 60 -1.29 5.24 9.76
C ALA A 60 -2.05 6.29 8.91
N THR A 61 -1.34 7.29 8.38
CA THR A 61 -1.94 8.42 7.65
C THR A 61 -1.10 8.86 6.45
N CYS A 62 -1.69 9.65 5.55
CA CYS A 62 -0.94 10.30 4.49
C CYS A 62 -0.29 11.58 5.02
N ASN A 63 1.03 11.67 4.94
CA ASN A 63 1.82 12.75 5.49
C ASN A 63 2.73 13.36 4.42
N TRP A 64 3.30 14.52 4.72
CA TRP A 64 4.26 15.17 3.84
C TRP A 64 5.56 14.34 3.76
N PRO A 65 6.19 14.22 2.57
CA PRO A 65 7.41 13.43 2.40
C PRO A 65 8.56 13.79 3.35
N ASP A 66 8.67 15.06 3.76
CA ASP A 66 9.68 15.56 4.70
C ASP A 66 9.34 15.31 6.18
N LYS A 67 8.14 14.77 6.45
CA LYS A 67 7.63 14.48 7.80
C LYS A 67 7.39 13.00 8.06
N ALA A 68 7.23 12.20 7.00
CA ALA A 68 7.10 10.76 7.12
C ALA A 68 8.48 10.10 7.32
N PRO A 69 8.55 8.96 8.02
CA PRO A 69 9.74 8.12 8.03
C PRO A 69 10.21 7.80 6.61
N PRO A 70 11.53 7.82 6.36
CA PRO A 70 12.09 7.54 5.04
C PRO A 70 11.68 6.13 4.59
N CYS A 71 11.21 6.03 3.36
CA CYS A 71 10.93 4.76 2.74
C CYS A 71 12.25 4.12 2.27
N ASP A 72 12.50 2.86 2.62
CA ASP A 72 13.67 2.13 2.14
C ASP A 72 13.46 1.62 0.70
N SER A 73 13.35 2.55 -0.24
CA SER A 73 13.36 2.24 -1.66
C SER A 73 14.15 3.28 -2.43
N ARG A 74 15.47 3.29 -2.21
CA ARG A 74 16.49 3.75 -3.17
C ARG A 74 16.08 4.96 -4.05
N GLN A 75 15.73 6.09 -3.46
CA GLN A 75 15.81 7.37 -4.16
C GLN A 75 16.78 8.28 -3.41
N PRO A 76 18.03 8.42 -3.88
CA PRO A 76 18.88 9.52 -3.44
C PRO A 76 18.22 10.84 -3.87
N PHE A 77 18.25 11.80 -2.95
CA PHE A 77 17.81 13.17 -3.11
C PHE A 77 18.33 13.85 -4.38
#